data_AF-A0A2V2YVZ9-F1
#
_entry.id   AF-A0A2V2YVZ9-F1
#
_cell.length_a   1.000
_cell.length_b   1.000
_cell.length_c   1.000
_cell.angle_alpha   90.00
_cell.angle_beta   90.00
_cell.angle_gamma   90.00
#
_symmetry.space_group_name_H-M   'P 1'
#
loop_
_entity.id
_entity.type
_entity.pdbx_description
1 polymer ?
#
loop_
_entity_poly.entity_id
_entity_poly.type
_entity_poly.pdbx_seq_one_letter_code
_entity_poly.pdbx_strand_id
1 'polypeptide(L)'
;MTINFLHIYTGYRTDKEVTGAMVKECFEIVPQAFDFFVSIRDRMTTHGKPLMILPAGIKKACTLFEYDALYIKFSYEVDSDKFPSYLVHELGEADYLSRGFPKTIDEEERDFAPRIIECFSHPHCRSVATTWGLSNIEGEFRSEMEIEALIKKDYVKDYPYEWECIMMIVWAISTYPELYDQRAEMKGYEIHKDIIEELLSIIQSVNTLNDTPQEVFACMESVVEKLETQGMPPIKVQYPF
;
A
#
# COMPACT_ATOMS: atom_id res chain seq x y z
N MET A 1 5.08 -0.35 -23.66
CA MET A 1 3.88 0.06 -24.44
C MET A 1 2.94 0.76 -23.45
N THR A 2 1.88 1.46 -23.84
CA THR A 2 1.02 2.17 -22.87
C THR A 2 -0.42 1.67 -22.97
N ILE A 3 -1.02 1.30 -21.84
CA ILE A 3 -2.45 1.03 -21.73
C ILE A 3 -3.15 2.37 -21.47
N ASN A 4 -4.19 2.68 -22.24
CA ASN A 4 -4.91 3.94 -22.15
C ASN A 4 -6.34 3.69 -21.69
N PHE A 5 -6.66 4.02 -20.44
CA PHE A 5 -8.00 3.90 -19.85
C PHE A 5 -8.85 5.17 -20.01
N LEU A 6 -8.34 6.25 -20.61
CA LEU A 6 -9.11 7.48 -20.84
C LEU A 6 -10.35 7.24 -21.70
N HIS A 7 -10.25 6.31 -22.65
CA HIS A 7 -11.36 5.93 -23.52
C HIS A 7 -12.51 5.28 -22.73
N ILE A 8 -12.23 4.50 -21.68
CA ILE A 8 -13.25 4.00 -20.76
C ILE A 8 -13.87 5.18 -20.00
N TYR A 9 -13.05 6.04 -19.39
CA TYR A 9 -13.55 7.17 -18.58
C TYR A 9 -14.53 8.06 -19.35
N THR A 10 -14.22 8.32 -20.62
CA THR A 10 -14.99 9.21 -21.50
C THR A 10 -16.11 8.50 -22.27
N GLY A 11 -16.06 7.17 -22.35
CA GLY A 11 -17.00 6.36 -23.14
C GLY A 11 -18.27 5.94 -22.40
N TYR A 12 -18.26 5.98 -21.06
CA TYR A 12 -19.37 5.55 -20.21
C TYR A 12 -19.97 6.71 -19.41
N ARG A 13 -21.21 6.54 -18.94
CA ARG A 13 -21.99 7.64 -18.31
C ARG A 13 -22.01 7.56 -16.79
N THR A 14 -21.71 6.41 -16.22
CA THR A 14 -21.76 6.16 -14.78
C THR A 14 -20.52 5.41 -14.29
N ASP A 15 -20.11 5.66 -13.05
CA ASP A 15 -18.98 4.95 -12.43
C ASP A 15 -19.16 3.43 -12.40
N LYS A 16 -20.42 2.97 -12.34
CA LYS A 16 -20.75 1.54 -12.41
C LYS A 16 -20.44 0.95 -13.79
N GLU A 17 -20.78 1.66 -14.86
CA GLU A 17 -20.45 1.23 -16.23
C GLU A 17 -18.94 1.30 -16.48
N VAL A 18 -18.28 2.38 -16.02
CA VAL A 18 -16.82 2.53 -16.06
C VAL A 18 -16.15 1.37 -15.33
N THR A 19 -16.61 1.05 -14.12
CA THR A 19 -16.09 -0.08 -13.33
C THR A 19 -16.26 -1.40 -14.06
N GLY A 20 -17.42 -1.66 -14.66
CA GLY A 20 -17.65 -2.89 -15.41
C GLY A 20 -16.68 -3.05 -16.59
N ALA A 21 -16.41 -1.97 -17.32
CA ALA A 21 -15.44 -1.95 -18.41
C ALA A 21 -14.00 -2.08 -17.92
N MET A 22 -13.62 -1.38 -16.84
CA MET A 22 -12.31 -1.49 -16.21
C MET A 22 -12.04 -2.91 -15.73
N VAL A 23 -12.99 -3.54 -15.03
CA VAL A 23 -12.87 -4.95 -14.60
C VAL A 23 -12.60 -5.84 -15.81
N LYS A 24 -13.37 -5.69 -16.89
CA LYS A 24 -13.14 -6.47 -18.10
C LYS A 24 -11.73 -6.26 -18.67
N GLU A 25 -11.30 -5.01 -18.86
CA GLU A 25 -9.99 -4.71 -19.47
C GLU A 25 -8.82 -5.13 -18.56
N CYS A 26 -8.88 -4.85 -17.26
CA CYS A 26 -7.85 -5.24 -16.29
C CYS A 26 -7.62 -6.75 -16.29
N PHE A 27 -8.69 -7.56 -16.29
CA PHE A 27 -8.59 -9.01 -16.19
C PHE A 27 -8.52 -9.71 -17.56
N GLU A 28 -8.70 -9.01 -18.68
CA GLU A 28 -8.21 -9.46 -19.99
C GLU A 28 -6.68 -9.42 -20.04
N ILE A 29 -6.05 -8.43 -19.40
CA ILE A 29 -4.59 -8.28 -19.34
C ILE A 29 -3.97 -9.21 -18.27
N VAL A 30 -4.59 -9.34 -17.10
CA VAL A 30 -4.09 -10.15 -15.98
C VAL A 30 -5.15 -11.16 -15.51
N PRO A 31 -5.50 -12.17 -16.33
CA PRO A 31 -6.62 -13.07 -16.05
C PRO A 31 -6.48 -13.86 -14.74
N GLN A 32 -5.24 -14.21 -14.38
CA GLN A 32 -4.91 -14.91 -13.13
C GLN A 32 -5.28 -14.16 -11.85
N ALA A 33 -5.47 -12.84 -11.89
CA ALA A 33 -5.85 -12.04 -10.72
C ALA A 33 -7.38 -11.96 -10.51
N PHE A 34 -8.20 -12.53 -11.41
CA PHE A 34 -9.65 -12.36 -11.37
C PHE A 34 -10.31 -12.97 -10.14
N ASP A 35 -9.91 -14.19 -9.74
CA ASP A 35 -10.49 -14.84 -8.57
C ASP A 35 -10.13 -14.10 -7.27
N PHE A 36 -8.94 -13.49 -7.22
CA PHE A 36 -8.55 -12.64 -6.11
C PHE A 36 -9.46 -11.40 -6.00
N PHE A 37 -9.71 -10.72 -7.11
CA PHE A 37 -10.67 -9.62 -7.18
C PHE A 37 -12.09 -10.03 -6.74
N VAL A 38 -12.57 -11.19 -7.21
CA VAL A 38 -13.90 -11.70 -6.84
C VAL A 38 -14.01 -11.91 -5.33
N SER A 39 -12.98 -12.50 -4.70
CA SER A 39 -12.92 -12.68 -3.24
C SER A 39 -13.06 -11.36 -2.48
N ILE A 40 -12.33 -10.32 -2.90
CA ILE A 40 -12.39 -8.99 -2.25
C ILE A 40 -13.79 -8.37 -2.46
N ARG A 41 -14.33 -8.43 -3.67
CA ARG A 41 -15.66 -7.91 -4.01
C ARG A 41 -16.75 -8.56 -3.17
N ASP A 42 -16.71 -9.89 -3.00
CA ASP A 42 -17.71 -10.63 -2.24
C ASP A 42 -17.64 -10.29 -0.74
N ARG A 43 -16.44 -10.07 -0.21
CA ARG A 43 -16.24 -9.54 1.15
C ARG A 43 -16.82 -8.13 1.31
N MET A 44 -16.49 -7.22 0.39
CA MET A 44 -17.05 -5.86 0.40
C MET A 44 -18.59 -5.86 0.32
N THR A 45 -19.16 -6.75 -0.50
CA THR A 45 -20.61 -6.94 -0.60
C THR A 45 -21.22 -7.39 0.74
N THR A 46 -20.52 -8.21 1.51
CA THR A 46 -20.95 -8.61 2.86
C THR A 46 -21.00 -7.42 3.83
N HIS A 47 -20.12 -6.43 3.63
CA HIS A 47 -20.15 -5.16 4.36
C HIS A 47 -21.18 -4.15 3.81
N GLY A 48 -21.94 -4.50 2.77
CA GLY A 48 -22.91 -3.61 2.12
C GLY A 48 -22.27 -2.48 1.30
N LYS A 49 -20.97 -2.57 1.01
CA LYS A 49 -20.18 -1.54 0.34
C LYS A 49 -19.67 -2.06 -1.01
N PRO A 50 -19.64 -1.26 -2.09
CA PRO A 50 -19.12 -1.72 -3.38
C PRO A 50 -17.59 -1.66 -3.44
N LEU A 51 -17.01 -2.52 -4.28
CA LEU A 51 -15.64 -2.43 -4.78
C LEU A 51 -15.67 -1.89 -6.22
N MET A 52 -14.94 -0.80 -6.47
CA MET A 52 -14.95 -0.08 -7.74
C MET A 52 -13.54 -0.01 -8.32
N ILE A 53 -13.40 -0.15 -9.63
CA ILE A 53 -12.12 0.07 -10.35
C ILE A 53 -12.33 1.20 -11.34
N LEU A 54 -11.59 2.29 -11.21
CA LEU A 54 -11.79 3.49 -12.03
C LEU A 54 -10.47 4.05 -12.58
N PRO A 55 -10.46 4.63 -13.78
CA PRO A 55 -9.39 5.52 -14.20
C PRO A 55 -9.53 6.89 -13.52
N ALA A 56 -8.41 7.54 -13.22
CA ALA A 56 -8.34 8.82 -12.52
C ALA A 56 -7.13 9.65 -12.95
N GLY A 57 -7.17 10.95 -12.66
CA GLY A 57 -6.07 11.89 -12.91
C GLY A 57 -4.93 11.77 -11.89
N ILE A 58 -4.40 10.56 -11.68
CA ILE A 58 -3.33 10.25 -10.72
C ILE A 58 -2.06 9.78 -11.42
N LYS A 59 -0.94 9.66 -10.69
CA LYS A 59 0.39 9.39 -11.29
C LYS A 59 0.67 7.90 -11.56
N LYS A 60 -0.06 6.96 -10.96
CA LYS A 60 0.10 5.51 -11.14
C LYS A 60 -1.20 4.77 -10.80
N ALA A 61 -1.31 4.24 -9.59
CA ALA A 61 -2.48 3.60 -9.05
C ALA A 61 -2.58 3.93 -7.56
N CYS A 62 -3.77 3.76 -6.99
CA CYS A 62 -3.97 3.79 -5.54
C CYS A 62 -5.28 3.09 -5.14
N THR A 63 -5.30 2.58 -3.92
CA THR A 63 -6.48 2.00 -3.27
C THR A 63 -6.90 2.84 -2.09
N LEU A 64 -8.18 3.14 -2.00
CA LEU A 64 -8.70 4.02 -0.96
C LEU A 64 -10.20 3.83 -0.71
N PHE A 65 -10.60 4.13 0.52
CA PHE A 65 -12.00 4.14 0.90
C PHE A 65 -12.58 5.56 0.84
N GLU A 66 -13.55 5.79 -0.04
CA GLU A 66 -14.20 7.09 -0.29
C GLU A 66 -15.70 6.86 -0.51
N TYR A 67 -16.56 7.84 -0.19
CA TYR A 67 -17.99 7.81 -0.53
C TYR A 67 -18.74 6.49 -0.27
N ASP A 68 -18.41 5.82 0.84
CA ASP A 68 -18.98 4.52 1.23
C ASP A 68 -18.62 3.34 0.29
N ALA A 69 -17.51 3.45 -0.45
CA ALA A 69 -17.02 2.45 -1.38
C ALA A 69 -15.49 2.28 -1.29
N LEU A 70 -15.01 1.09 -1.62
CA LEU A 70 -13.58 0.83 -1.81
C LEU A 70 -13.24 1.03 -3.29
N TYR A 71 -12.32 1.94 -3.58
CA TYR A 71 -11.88 2.25 -4.93
C TYR A 71 -10.46 1.77 -5.15
N ILE A 72 -10.24 1.10 -6.27
CA ILE A 72 -8.93 0.96 -6.91
C ILE A 72 -8.91 1.94 -8.08
N LYS A 73 -8.01 2.91 -8.05
CA LYS A 73 -7.88 3.92 -9.09
C LYS A 73 -6.59 3.68 -9.87
N PHE A 74 -6.65 3.79 -11.20
CA PHE A 74 -5.47 3.78 -12.09
C PHE A 74 -5.35 5.11 -12.82
N SER A 75 -4.14 5.50 -13.21
CA SER A 75 -3.91 6.63 -14.09
C SER A 75 -4.57 6.37 -15.44
N TYR A 76 -4.97 7.44 -16.14
CA TYR A 76 -5.54 7.31 -17.49
C TYR A 76 -4.59 6.62 -18.48
N GLU A 77 -3.29 6.74 -18.25
CA GLU A 77 -2.25 6.08 -19.03
C GLU A 77 -1.32 5.34 -18.09
N VAL A 78 -1.14 4.04 -18.31
CA VAL A 78 -0.26 3.17 -17.50
C VAL A 78 0.72 2.47 -18.43
N ASP A 79 1.98 2.37 -18.00
CA ASP A 79 2.96 1.54 -18.69
C ASP A 79 2.49 0.08 -18.69
N SER A 80 2.37 -0.52 -19.88
CA SER A 80 1.87 -1.88 -20.08
C SER A 80 2.69 -2.91 -19.31
N ASP A 81 4.00 -2.67 -19.24
CA ASP A 81 4.93 -3.59 -18.59
C ASP A 81 4.82 -3.44 -17.07
N LYS A 82 4.24 -2.32 -16.61
CA LYS A 82 4.04 -2.04 -15.18
C LYS A 82 2.68 -2.42 -14.62
N PHE A 83 1.69 -2.38 -15.48
CA PHE A 83 0.30 -2.54 -15.09
C PHE A 83 0.01 -3.85 -14.33
N PRO A 84 0.54 -5.03 -14.71
CA PRO A 84 0.24 -6.26 -13.99
C PRO A 84 0.59 -6.21 -12.51
N SER A 85 1.79 -5.74 -12.19
CA SER A 85 2.24 -5.60 -10.80
C SER A 85 1.47 -4.50 -10.07
N TYR A 86 1.10 -3.38 -10.71
CA TYR A 86 0.22 -2.39 -10.09
C TYR A 86 -1.14 -2.99 -9.75
N LEU A 87 -1.77 -3.72 -10.67
CA LEU A 87 -3.07 -4.34 -10.43
C LEU A 87 -3.02 -5.31 -9.25
N VAL A 88 -2.04 -6.22 -9.21
CA VAL A 88 -1.91 -7.19 -8.12
C VAL A 88 -1.63 -6.49 -6.78
N HIS A 89 -0.80 -5.44 -6.78
CA HIS A 89 -0.52 -4.65 -5.59
C HIS A 89 -1.77 -3.95 -5.05
N GLU A 90 -2.53 -3.25 -5.91
CA GLU A 90 -3.76 -2.59 -5.49
C GLU A 90 -4.85 -3.58 -5.04
N LEU A 91 -4.90 -4.78 -5.61
CA LEU A 91 -5.76 -5.85 -5.08
C LEU A 91 -5.30 -6.30 -3.68
N GLY A 92 -4.00 -6.32 -3.41
CA GLY A 92 -3.47 -6.57 -2.06
C GLY A 92 -3.90 -5.49 -1.06
N GLU A 93 -3.77 -4.22 -1.42
CA GLU A 93 -4.24 -3.09 -0.61
C GLU A 93 -5.76 -3.15 -0.38
N ALA A 94 -6.52 -3.56 -1.41
CA ALA A 94 -7.95 -3.74 -1.29
C ALA A 94 -8.33 -4.95 -0.41
N ASP A 95 -7.54 -6.03 -0.44
CA ASP A 95 -7.70 -7.16 0.49
C ASP A 95 -7.45 -6.72 1.93
N TYR A 96 -6.41 -5.90 2.16
CA TYR A 96 -6.09 -5.34 3.47
C TYR A 96 -7.27 -4.56 4.05
N LEU A 97 -7.76 -3.56 3.30
CA LEU A 97 -8.87 -2.71 3.76
C LEU A 97 -10.18 -3.47 3.88
N SER A 98 -10.50 -4.37 2.96
CA SER A 98 -11.74 -5.15 3.01
C SER A 98 -11.78 -6.16 4.16
N ARG A 99 -10.64 -6.55 4.74
CA ARG A 99 -10.58 -7.33 6.00
C ARG A 99 -10.87 -6.49 7.25
N GLY A 100 -11.02 -5.17 7.09
CA GLY A 100 -11.21 -4.25 8.20
C GLY A 100 -9.92 -3.84 8.89
N PHE A 101 -8.75 -4.09 8.29
CA PHE A 101 -7.48 -3.67 8.90
C PHE A 101 -7.36 -2.14 9.00
N PRO A 102 -6.69 -1.64 10.06
CA PRO A 102 -6.66 -0.23 10.38
C PRO A 102 -5.96 0.61 9.31
N LYS A 103 -6.34 1.88 9.25
CA LYS A 103 -5.67 2.93 8.48
C LYS A 103 -5.37 4.12 9.39
N THR A 104 -4.36 4.91 9.03
CA THR A 104 -4.09 6.21 9.64
C THR A 104 -4.74 7.34 8.86
N ILE A 105 -5.24 8.35 9.55
CA ILE A 105 -5.71 9.62 8.97
C ILE A 105 -4.85 10.76 9.51
N ASP A 106 -4.30 11.55 8.59
CA ASP A 106 -3.75 12.86 8.91
C ASP A 106 -4.82 13.92 8.65
N GLU A 107 -5.19 14.66 9.70
CA GLU A 107 -6.17 15.75 9.60
C GLU A 107 -5.64 16.95 8.80
N GLU A 108 -4.32 17.04 8.61
CA GLU A 108 -3.66 18.16 7.91
C GLU A 108 -3.10 17.78 6.52
N GLU A 109 -3.40 16.59 6.00
CA GLU A 109 -2.98 16.13 4.66
C GLU A 109 -1.47 16.28 4.37
N ARG A 110 -0.60 16.00 5.34
CA ARG A 110 0.86 16.19 5.23
C ARG A 110 1.58 15.02 4.55
N ASP A 111 0.86 14.21 3.78
CA ASP A 111 1.35 13.09 2.95
C ASP A 111 2.14 11.95 3.66
N PHE A 112 2.29 11.96 5.00
CA PHE A 112 3.06 10.93 5.72
C PHE A 112 2.22 9.78 6.28
N ALA A 113 0.94 10.00 6.62
CA ALA A 113 0.04 8.95 7.13
C ALA A 113 -0.01 7.71 6.21
N PRO A 114 -0.07 7.83 4.86
CA PRO A 114 -0.01 6.66 3.98
C PRO A 114 1.22 5.77 4.20
N ARG A 115 2.37 6.32 4.59
CA ARG A 115 3.60 5.54 4.81
C ARG A 115 3.50 4.59 5.99
N ILE A 116 2.74 4.95 7.02
CA ILE A 116 2.51 4.07 8.17
C ILE A 116 1.62 2.91 7.74
N ILE A 117 0.55 3.17 6.97
CA ILE A 117 -0.31 2.12 6.41
C ILE A 117 0.52 1.16 5.56
N GLU A 118 1.34 1.70 4.66
CA GLU A 118 2.20 0.93 3.76
C GLU A 118 3.18 0.00 4.50
N CYS A 119 3.56 0.31 5.73
CA CYS A 119 4.37 -0.61 6.54
C CYS A 119 3.65 -1.90 6.92
N PHE A 120 2.32 -1.90 6.98
CA PHE A 120 1.50 -3.08 7.26
C PHE A 120 0.88 -3.66 6.01
N SER A 121 0.44 -2.81 5.08
CA SER A 121 -0.24 -3.23 3.87
C SER A 121 0.71 -3.80 2.81
N HIS A 122 1.95 -3.32 2.67
CA HIS A 122 2.90 -3.92 1.73
C HIS A 122 3.33 -5.36 2.11
N PRO A 123 3.65 -5.68 3.38
CA PRO A 123 3.80 -7.07 3.81
C PRO A 123 2.56 -7.92 3.57
N HIS A 124 1.36 -7.36 3.77
CA HIS A 124 0.10 -8.02 3.46
C HIS A 124 0.01 -8.36 1.97
N CYS A 125 0.22 -7.37 1.08
CA CYS A 125 0.19 -7.52 -0.37
C CYS A 125 1.07 -8.68 -0.85
N ARG A 126 2.32 -8.75 -0.38
CA ARG A 126 3.23 -9.86 -0.68
C ARG A 126 2.67 -11.23 -0.25
N SER A 127 2.14 -11.28 0.97
CA SER A 127 1.67 -12.51 1.58
C SER A 127 0.40 -13.03 0.89
N VAL A 128 -0.54 -12.14 0.55
CA VAL A 128 -1.74 -12.52 -0.20
C VAL A 128 -1.41 -12.85 -1.66
N ALA A 129 -0.53 -12.09 -2.32
CA ALA A 129 -0.08 -12.45 -3.67
C ALA A 129 0.51 -13.86 -3.71
N THR A 130 1.28 -14.25 -2.69
CA THR A 130 1.78 -15.62 -2.54
C THR A 130 0.68 -16.64 -2.34
N THR A 131 -0.32 -16.34 -1.50
CA THR A 131 -1.48 -17.21 -1.27
C THR A 131 -2.28 -17.45 -2.55
N TRP A 132 -2.35 -16.44 -3.43
CA TRP A 132 -3.07 -16.50 -4.71
C TRP A 132 -2.21 -16.95 -5.90
N GLY A 133 -0.93 -17.31 -5.68
CA GLY A 133 -0.03 -17.73 -6.76
C GLY A 133 0.38 -16.60 -7.72
N LEU A 134 0.38 -15.35 -7.24
CA LEU A 134 0.68 -14.12 -7.98
C LEU A 134 2.03 -13.49 -7.56
N SER A 135 2.86 -14.18 -6.76
CA SER A 135 4.14 -13.63 -6.26
C SER A 135 5.12 -13.21 -7.35
N ASN A 136 5.06 -13.84 -8.53
CA ASN A 136 5.92 -13.47 -9.65
C ASN A 136 5.48 -12.17 -10.32
N ILE A 137 4.26 -11.70 -10.06
CA ILE A 137 3.69 -10.46 -10.59
C ILE A 137 3.79 -9.35 -9.54
N GLU A 138 3.50 -9.66 -8.26
CA GLU A 138 3.67 -8.71 -7.17
C GLU A 138 5.17 -8.39 -7.00
N GLY A 139 5.54 -7.12 -7.16
CA GLY A 139 6.91 -6.67 -6.93
C GLY A 139 7.86 -6.75 -8.13
N GLU A 140 7.38 -6.97 -9.37
CA GLU A 140 8.23 -6.93 -10.59
C GLU A 140 9.00 -5.60 -10.78
N PHE A 141 8.67 -4.53 -10.03
CA PHE A 141 9.44 -3.27 -10.04
C PHE A 141 10.50 -3.11 -8.95
N ARG A 142 10.72 -4.08 -8.06
CA ARG A 142 11.82 -4.02 -7.08
C ARG A 142 13.17 -4.26 -7.77
N SER A 143 13.51 -3.40 -8.71
CA SER A 143 14.77 -3.48 -9.46
C SER A 143 15.94 -3.24 -8.51
N GLU A 144 17.06 -3.90 -8.77
CA GLU A 144 18.31 -3.67 -8.03
C GLU A 144 18.68 -2.17 -7.98
N MET A 145 18.35 -1.42 -9.04
CA MET A 145 18.53 0.03 -9.08
C MET A 145 17.68 0.79 -8.06
N GLU A 146 16.44 0.37 -7.80
CA GLU A 146 15.59 1.01 -6.78
C GLU A 146 16.11 0.72 -5.37
N ILE A 147 16.54 -0.52 -5.11
CA ILE A 147 17.18 -0.93 -3.85
C ILE A 147 18.47 -0.12 -3.62
N GLU A 148 19.33 -0.04 -4.63
CA GLU A 148 20.58 0.73 -4.56
C GLU A 148 20.32 2.23 -4.34
N ALA A 149 19.29 2.79 -4.97
CA ALA A 149 18.89 4.18 -4.77
C ALA A 149 18.41 4.45 -3.33
N LEU A 150 17.68 3.52 -2.72
CA LEU A 150 17.24 3.62 -1.33
C LEU A 150 18.42 3.53 -0.35
N ILE A 151 19.36 2.60 -0.57
CA ILE A 151 20.58 2.48 0.27
C ILE A 151 21.41 3.76 0.22
N LYS A 152 21.61 4.33 -0.97
CA LYS A 152 22.43 5.53 -1.17
C LYS A 152 21.74 6.83 -0.74
N LYS A 153 20.44 6.79 -0.46
CA LYS A 153 19.67 7.96 -0.04
C LYS A 153 20.21 8.51 1.27
N ASP A 154 20.27 9.83 1.38
CA ASP A 154 20.74 10.51 2.58
C ASP A 154 19.54 10.94 3.43
N TYR A 155 18.99 10.02 4.22
CA TYR A 155 17.74 10.26 4.95
C TYR A 155 17.85 11.43 5.94
N VAL A 156 19.03 11.63 6.54
CA VAL A 156 19.29 12.75 7.46
C VAL A 156 19.17 14.10 6.75
N LYS A 157 19.64 14.17 5.49
CA LYS A 157 19.60 15.39 4.70
C LYS A 157 18.21 15.62 4.09
N ASP A 158 17.58 14.55 3.63
CA ASP A 158 16.33 14.60 2.87
C ASP A 158 15.11 14.77 3.78
N TYR A 159 15.22 14.37 5.06
CA TYR A 159 14.14 14.43 6.05
C TYR A 159 14.57 15.25 7.27
N PRO A 160 14.15 16.52 7.37
CA PRO A 160 14.63 17.45 8.39
C PRO A 160 14.10 17.16 9.80
N TYR A 161 13.01 16.40 9.91
CA TYR A 161 12.46 15.99 11.19
C TYR A 161 12.90 14.58 11.56
N GLU A 162 13.26 14.37 12.83
CA GLU A 162 13.74 13.08 13.34
C GLU A 162 12.75 11.94 13.08
N TRP A 163 11.47 12.13 13.45
CA TRP A 163 10.42 11.14 13.19
C TRP A 163 10.27 10.81 11.71
N GLU A 164 10.46 11.78 10.81
CA GLU A 164 10.31 11.61 9.38
C GLU A 164 11.46 10.77 8.81
N CYS A 165 12.70 11.04 9.26
CA CYS A 165 13.87 10.22 8.96
C CYS A 165 13.65 8.76 9.40
N ILE A 166 13.25 8.56 10.67
CA ILE A 166 12.95 7.23 11.24
C ILE A 166 11.88 6.52 10.42
N MET A 167 10.73 7.16 10.21
CA MET A 167 9.60 6.60 9.49
C MET A 167 9.98 6.21 8.06
N MET A 168 10.72 7.04 7.35
CA MET A 168 11.08 6.76 5.96
C MET A 168 12.08 5.61 5.81
N ILE A 169 12.95 5.40 6.80
CA ILE A 169 13.82 4.21 6.85
C ILE A 169 12.99 2.96 7.16
N VAL A 170 12.12 3.01 8.20
CA VAL A 170 11.22 1.90 8.57
C VAL A 170 10.32 1.50 7.41
N TRP A 171 9.75 2.49 6.72
CA TRP A 171 8.94 2.30 5.52
C TRP A 171 9.70 1.64 4.39
N ALA A 172 10.92 2.10 4.11
CA ALA A 172 11.74 1.53 3.05
C ALA A 172 12.04 0.05 3.32
N ILE A 173 12.46 -0.29 4.54
CA ILE A 173 12.75 -1.68 4.95
C ILE A 173 11.48 -2.55 4.94
N SER A 174 10.35 -2.01 5.41
CA SER A 174 9.06 -2.73 5.41
C SER A 174 8.52 -2.95 4.00
N THR A 175 8.80 -2.03 3.08
CA THR A 175 8.37 -2.12 1.67
C THR A 175 9.28 -3.04 0.86
N TYR A 176 10.60 -2.96 1.08
CA TYR A 176 11.64 -3.71 0.37
C TYR A 176 12.42 -4.57 1.37
N PRO A 177 11.94 -5.80 1.67
CA PRO A 177 12.54 -6.66 2.69
C PRO A 177 14.02 -7.01 2.42
N GLU A 178 14.47 -6.91 1.17
CA GLU A 178 15.87 -7.07 0.76
C GLU A 178 16.81 -6.03 1.40
N LEU A 179 16.26 -4.89 1.84
CA LEU A 179 17.00 -3.86 2.56
C LEU A 179 17.27 -4.25 4.02
N TYR A 180 16.56 -5.23 4.59
CA TYR A 180 16.72 -5.56 6.00
C TYR A 180 18.17 -5.93 6.32
N ASP A 181 18.80 -6.77 5.49
CA ASP A 181 20.20 -7.18 5.72
C ASP A 181 21.22 -6.09 5.39
N GLN A 182 20.82 -5.06 4.65
CA GLN A 182 21.66 -3.93 4.22
C GLN A 182 21.37 -2.64 5.00
N ARG A 183 20.46 -2.67 5.98
CA ARG A 183 19.95 -1.47 6.67
C ARG A 183 21.04 -0.64 7.36
N ALA A 184 22.10 -1.29 7.83
CA ALA A 184 23.26 -0.61 8.43
C ALA A 184 24.02 0.31 7.44
N GLU A 185 23.85 0.09 6.13
CA GLU A 185 24.44 0.93 5.08
C GLU A 185 23.59 2.17 4.76
N MET A 186 22.32 2.19 5.20
CA MET A 186 21.42 3.31 4.96
C MET A 186 21.82 4.50 5.83
N LYS A 187 22.10 5.65 5.20
CA LYS A 187 22.47 6.86 5.93
C LYS A 187 21.33 7.36 6.80
N GLY A 188 21.56 7.45 8.11
CA GLY A 188 20.56 7.82 9.11
C GLY A 188 20.13 6.65 10.00
N TYR A 189 20.30 5.41 9.52
CA TYR A 189 19.93 4.22 10.29
C TYR A 189 20.73 4.12 11.61
N GLU A 190 22.06 4.20 11.57
CA GLU A 190 22.87 4.07 12.80
C GLU A 190 22.63 5.22 13.81
N ILE A 191 22.10 6.37 13.37
CA ILE A 191 21.78 7.50 14.26
C ILE A 191 20.53 7.19 15.08
N HIS A 192 19.51 6.57 14.47
CA HIS A 192 18.22 6.28 15.09
C HIS A 192 17.96 4.76 15.23
N LYS A 193 19.04 3.98 15.33
CA LYS A 193 19.00 2.51 15.26
C LYS A 193 18.01 1.89 16.23
N ASP A 194 18.06 2.31 17.49
CA ASP A 194 17.28 1.68 18.56
C ASP A 194 15.77 1.81 18.31
N ILE A 195 15.31 3.00 17.91
CA ILE A 195 13.90 3.25 17.60
C ILE A 195 13.49 2.60 16.27
N ILE A 196 14.36 2.60 15.26
CA ILE A 196 14.08 1.92 13.98
C ILE A 196 13.91 0.41 14.21
N GLU A 197 14.83 -0.24 14.92
CA GLU A 197 14.74 -1.68 15.20
C GLU A 197 13.52 -2.02 16.06
N GLU A 198 13.16 -1.16 17.01
CA GLU A 198 11.95 -1.34 17.81
C GLU A 198 10.68 -1.27 16.95
N LEU A 199 10.56 -0.26 16.08
CA LEU A 199 9.43 -0.13 15.15
C LEU A 199 9.35 -1.30 14.17
N LEU A 200 10.48 -1.71 13.59
CA LEU A 200 10.55 -2.89 12.72
C LEU A 200 10.12 -4.15 13.45
N SER A 201 10.51 -4.33 14.72
CA SER A 201 10.07 -5.47 15.52
C SER A 201 8.56 -5.49 15.75
N ILE A 202 7.92 -4.32 15.93
CA ILE A 202 6.46 -4.23 16.08
C ILE A 202 5.77 -4.56 14.74
N ILE A 203 6.28 -4.05 13.63
CA ILE A 203 5.71 -4.28 12.30
C ILE A 203 5.85 -5.78 11.92
N GLN A 204 7.01 -6.38 12.18
CA GLN A 204 7.30 -7.77 11.84
C GLN A 204 6.62 -8.79 12.75
N SER A 205 6.10 -8.38 13.91
CA SER A 205 5.32 -9.28 14.77
C SER A 205 3.91 -9.53 14.23
N VAL A 206 3.45 -8.70 13.29
CA VAL A 206 2.13 -8.81 12.67
C VAL A 206 2.15 -9.74 11.46
N ASN A 207 1.27 -10.72 11.46
CA ASN A 207 0.93 -11.56 10.32
C ASN A 207 -0.53 -11.34 9.91
N THR A 208 -0.76 -10.42 8.98
CA THR A 208 -2.09 -10.04 8.49
C THR A 208 -2.88 -11.15 7.77
N LEU A 209 -2.29 -12.34 7.57
CA LEU A 209 -3.05 -13.53 7.11
C LEU A 209 -3.76 -14.25 8.26
N ASN A 210 -3.24 -14.14 9.49
CA ASN A 210 -3.69 -14.88 10.66
C ASN A 210 -4.21 -13.97 11.78
N ASP A 211 -3.66 -12.78 11.89
CA ASP A 211 -3.98 -11.82 12.93
C ASP A 211 -5.29 -11.09 12.65
N THR A 212 -5.96 -10.71 13.72
CA THR A 212 -7.23 -9.97 13.70
C THR A 212 -7.00 -8.49 13.45
N PRO A 213 -8.02 -7.76 12.93
CA PRO A 213 -7.94 -6.31 12.81
C PRO A 213 -7.57 -5.58 14.10
N GLN A 214 -8.00 -6.10 15.25
CA GLN A 214 -7.70 -5.54 16.56
C GLN A 214 -6.21 -5.66 16.93
N GLU A 215 -5.58 -6.79 16.59
CA GLU A 215 -4.14 -6.99 16.82
C GLU A 215 -3.32 -6.05 15.94
N VAL A 216 -3.67 -5.95 14.65
CA VAL A 216 -3.01 -4.99 13.74
C VAL A 216 -3.23 -3.55 14.20
N PHE A 217 -4.42 -3.20 14.69
CA PHE A 217 -4.72 -1.88 15.26
C PHE A 217 -3.81 -1.54 16.42
N ALA A 218 -3.66 -2.45 17.39
CA ALA A 218 -2.79 -2.23 18.55
C ALA A 218 -1.32 -2.05 18.15
N CYS A 219 -0.83 -2.82 17.18
CA CYS A 219 0.52 -2.66 16.66
C CYS A 219 0.70 -1.33 15.92
N MET A 220 -0.27 -0.92 15.10
CA MET A 220 -0.23 0.37 14.39
C MET A 220 -0.25 1.55 15.36
N GLU A 221 -1.12 1.53 16.38
CA GLU A 221 -1.13 2.54 17.45
C GLU A 221 0.23 2.60 18.17
N SER A 222 0.83 1.44 18.48
CA SER A 222 2.16 1.43 19.12
C SER A 222 3.25 2.07 18.26
N VAL A 223 3.20 1.88 16.93
CA VAL A 223 4.09 2.57 15.98
C VAL A 223 3.84 4.08 16.00
N VAL A 224 2.58 4.50 15.97
CA VAL A 224 2.18 5.92 16.00
C VAL A 224 2.64 6.59 17.29
N GLU A 225 2.31 6.03 18.45
CA GLU A 225 2.71 6.56 19.76
C GLU A 225 4.23 6.74 19.84
N LYS A 226 5.00 5.77 19.35
CA LYS A 226 6.46 5.85 19.32
C LYS A 226 6.95 6.98 18.42
N LEU A 227 6.41 7.13 17.22
CA LEU A 227 6.78 8.23 16.32
C LEU A 227 6.38 9.60 16.91
N GLU A 228 5.24 9.69 17.60
CA GLU A 228 4.81 10.91 18.30
C GLU A 228 5.81 11.31 19.41
N THR A 229 6.40 10.34 20.12
CA THR A 229 7.48 10.65 21.08
C THR A 229 8.74 11.22 20.42
N GLN A 230 8.93 10.98 19.12
CA GLN A 230 10.01 11.54 18.29
C GLN A 230 9.61 12.86 17.60
N GLY A 231 8.47 13.44 17.99
CA GLY A 231 7.98 14.72 17.49
C GLY A 231 7.11 14.62 16.23
N MET A 232 6.61 13.43 15.88
CA MET A 232 5.57 13.31 14.84
C MET A 232 4.30 14.04 15.31
N PRO A 233 3.65 14.83 14.44
CA PRO A 233 2.35 15.40 14.76
C PRO A 233 1.31 14.30 15.04
N PRO A 234 0.31 14.58 15.90
CA PRO A 234 -0.69 13.59 16.23
C PRO A 234 -1.46 13.12 14.99
N ILE A 235 -1.63 11.80 14.87
CA ILE A 235 -2.50 11.20 13.84
C ILE A 235 -3.44 10.19 14.47
N LYS A 236 -4.54 9.88 13.76
CA LYS A 236 -5.53 8.91 14.26
C LYS A 236 -5.40 7.60 13.51
N VAL A 237 -5.31 6.50 14.25
CA VAL A 237 -5.61 5.17 13.70
C VAL A 237 -7.11 4.93 13.81
N GLN A 238 -7.69 4.39 12.75
CA GLN A 238 -9.10 4.01 12.72
C GLN A 238 -9.35 2.79 11.86
N TYR A 239 -10.45 2.10 12.11
CA TYR A 239 -10.95 1.10 11.19
C TYR A 239 -11.46 1.74 9.88
N PRO A 240 -11.44 0.99 8.78
CA PRO A 240 -11.94 1.47 7.49
C PRO A 240 -13.47 1.50 7.42
N PHE A 241 -14.16 0.78 8.32
CA PHE A 241 -15.63 0.66 8.40
C PHE A 241 -16.12 0.86 9.84
#